data_AF-A0A166CFM7-F1
#
_entry.id   AF-A0A166CFM7-F1
#
_cell.length_a   1.000
_cell.length_b   1.000
_cell.length_c   1.000
_cell.angle_alpha   90.00
_cell.angle_beta   90.00
_cell.angle_gamma   90.00
#
_symmetry.space_group_name_H-M   'P 1'
#
loop_
_entity.id
_entity.type
_entity.pdbx_description
1 polymer ?
#
loop_
_entity_poly.entity_id
_entity_poly.type
_entity_poly.pdbx_seq_one_letter_code
_entity_poly.pdbx_strand_id
1 'polypeptide(L)'
;MIPITMIRKIKGKNKIQELEKTYGTINNLKKLFKKDDENMLLYSDIEDWEYFINNPEEELEEGKTVFLENVSLGSIDLDLIKLIKNNDPKSISELAKLTNKDISNVQKKLNNLEKEGLLSFKQGLKNSKIPIVNYDKIEIAI
;
A
#
# COMPACT_ATOMS: atom_id res chain seq x y z
N MET A 1 -18.11 7.59 -9.58
CA MET A 1 -17.02 6.73 -9.12
C MET A 1 -15.73 7.24 -9.74
N ILE A 2 -14.78 7.71 -8.93
CA ILE A 2 -13.51 8.26 -9.43
C ILE A 2 -12.41 7.21 -9.26
N PRO A 3 -11.67 6.82 -10.32
CA PRO A 3 -10.52 5.94 -10.19
C PRO A 3 -9.34 6.73 -9.60
N ILE A 4 -8.77 6.19 -8.53
CA ILE A 4 -7.51 6.66 -7.97
C ILE A 4 -6.48 5.55 -8.04
N THR A 5 -5.39 5.81 -8.75
CA THR A 5 -4.28 4.86 -8.89
C THR A 5 -3.13 5.27 -7.99
N MET A 6 -2.77 4.39 -7.06
CA MET A 6 -1.61 4.52 -6.17
C MET A 6 -0.44 3.77 -6.80
N ILE A 7 0.63 4.47 -7.13
CA ILE A 7 1.80 3.92 -7.82
C ILE A 7 2.97 3.89 -6.86
N ARG A 8 3.65 2.73 -6.77
CA ARG A 8 4.85 2.55 -5.96
C ARG A 8 5.99 1.98 -6.79
N LYS A 9 7.22 2.37 -6.42
CA LYS A 9 8.44 1.75 -6.92
C LYS A 9 8.99 0.79 -5.87
N ILE A 10 9.24 -0.45 -6.27
CA ILE A 10 9.74 -1.49 -5.39
C ILE A 10 10.92 -2.20 -6.06
N LYS A 11 12.00 -2.43 -5.29
CA LYS A 11 13.12 -3.25 -5.75
C LYS A 11 12.72 -4.72 -5.83
N GLY A 12 13.26 -5.44 -6.80
CA GLY A 12 13.02 -6.88 -7.00
C GLY A 12 13.20 -7.71 -5.73
N LYS A 13 14.26 -7.45 -4.95
CA LYS A 13 14.49 -8.12 -3.66
C LYS A 13 13.37 -7.90 -2.64
N ASN A 14 12.77 -6.71 -2.62
CA ASN A 14 11.67 -6.41 -1.71
C ASN A 14 10.36 -7.04 -2.22
N LYS A 15 10.15 -7.05 -3.55
CA LYS A 15 9.03 -7.77 -4.18
C LYS A 15 9.09 -9.27 -3.86
N ILE A 16 10.26 -9.91 -3.97
CA ILE A 16 10.45 -11.31 -3.57
C ILE A 16 10.06 -11.52 -2.11
N GLN A 17 10.51 -10.66 -1.18
CA GLN A 17 10.14 -10.78 0.23
C GLN A 17 8.63 -10.66 0.47
N GLU A 18 7.92 -9.85 -0.32
CA GLU A 18 6.46 -9.76 -0.27
C GLU A 18 5.80 -11.05 -0.78
N LEU A 19 6.28 -11.59 -1.90
CA LEU A 19 5.80 -12.86 -2.45
C LEU A 19 6.07 -14.05 -1.52
N GLU A 20 7.22 -14.09 -0.86
CA GLU A 20 7.57 -15.07 0.17
C GLU A 20 6.63 -14.99 1.38
N LYS A 21 6.26 -13.79 1.82
CA LYS A 21 5.28 -13.64 2.91
C LYS A 21 3.89 -14.12 2.52
N THR A 22 3.50 -13.90 1.26
CA THR A 22 2.16 -14.25 0.76
C THR A 22 2.03 -15.75 0.45
N TYR A 23 3.02 -16.34 -0.23
CA TYR A 23 2.93 -17.69 -0.78
C TYR A 23 3.90 -18.69 -0.12
N GLY A 24 4.85 -18.21 0.69
CA GLY A 24 5.93 -19.01 1.27
C GLY A 24 7.05 -19.27 0.27
N THR A 25 6.78 -20.07 -0.77
CA THR A 25 7.77 -20.43 -1.79
C THR A 25 7.19 -20.30 -3.19
N ILE A 26 8.04 -20.06 -4.19
CA ILE A 26 7.64 -20.05 -5.60
C ILE A 26 6.95 -21.37 -6.02
N ASN A 27 7.35 -22.50 -5.44
CA ASN A 27 6.73 -23.80 -5.73
C ASN A 27 5.29 -23.88 -5.21
N ASN A 28 4.98 -23.25 -4.08
CA ASN A 28 3.59 -23.16 -3.59
C ASN A 28 2.75 -22.29 -4.53
N LEU A 29 3.29 -21.13 -4.94
CA LEU A 29 2.64 -20.25 -5.90
C LEU A 29 2.33 -20.98 -7.22
N LYS A 30 3.31 -21.69 -7.80
CA LYS A 30 3.10 -22.53 -9.00
C LYS A 30 2.06 -23.63 -8.79
N LYS A 31 1.97 -24.22 -7.60
CA LYS A 31 0.92 -25.20 -7.27
C LYS A 31 -0.46 -24.56 -7.16
N LEU A 32 -0.56 -23.32 -6.67
CA LEU A 32 -1.81 -22.57 -6.64
C LEU A 32 -2.27 -22.26 -8.07
N PHE A 33 -1.38 -21.76 -8.93
CA PHE A 33 -1.70 -21.48 -10.33
C PHE A 33 -2.14 -22.74 -11.09
N LYS A 34 -1.51 -23.90 -10.84
CA LYS A 34 -1.98 -25.17 -11.43
C LYS A 34 -3.42 -25.57 -11.06
N LYS A 35 -3.99 -25.00 -9.99
CA LYS A 35 -5.39 -25.25 -9.58
C LYS A 35 -6.35 -24.22 -10.15
N ASP A 36 -5.84 -23.09 -10.62
CA ASP A 36 -6.56 -21.92 -11.12
C ASP A 36 -5.67 -21.22 -12.16
N ASP A 37 -5.56 -21.85 -13.33
CA ASP A 37 -4.59 -21.50 -14.38
C ASP A 37 -5.02 -20.30 -15.24
N GLU A 38 -6.23 -19.81 -15.03
CA GLU A 38 -6.73 -18.56 -15.59
C GLU A 38 -6.45 -17.35 -14.67
N ASN A 39 -5.86 -17.58 -13.50
CA ASN A 39 -5.59 -16.53 -12.54
C ASN A 39 -4.39 -15.67 -12.94
N MET A 40 -4.67 -14.58 -13.64
CA MET A 40 -3.66 -13.63 -14.13
C MET A 40 -2.80 -13.02 -13.01
N LEU A 41 -3.32 -12.88 -11.79
CA LEU A 41 -2.53 -12.39 -10.66
C LEU A 41 -1.45 -13.42 -10.28
N LEU A 42 -1.82 -14.69 -10.16
CA LEU A 42 -0.87 -15.75 -9.85
C LEU A 42 0.17 -15.92 -10.96
N TYR A 43 -0.25 -15.78 -12.22
CA TYR A 43 0.66 -15.78 -13.37
C TYR A 43 1.69 -14.64 -13.29
N SER A 44 1.21 -13.40 -13.10
CA SER A 44 2.07 -12.21 -12.98
C SER A 44 3.03 -12.32 -11.79
N ASP A 45 2.56 -12.80 -10.64
CA ASP A 45 3.41 -12.99 -9.45
C ASP A 45 4.48 -14.06 -9.68
N ILE A 46 4.22 -15.09 -10.50
CA ILE A 46 5.23 -16.09 -10.89
C ILE A 46 6.29 -15.45 -11.77
N GLU A 47 5.88 -14.73 -12.83
CA GLU A 47 6.81 -14.04 -13.73
C GLU A 47 7.70 -13.05 -12.98
N ASP A 48 7.11 -12.21 -12.11
CA ASP A 48 7.84 -11.28 -11.26
C ASP A 48 8.87 -12.01 -10.39
N TRP A 49 8.47 -13.12 -9.73
CA TRP A 49 9.38 -13.88 -8.88
C TRP A 49 10.56 -14.44 -9.69
N GLU A 50 10.30 -15.11 -10.80
CA GLU A 50 11.34 -15.70 -11.65
C GLU A 50 12.31 -14.65 -12.19
N TYR A 51 11.79 -13.49 -12.59
CA TYR A 51 12.57 -12.39 -13.09
C TYR A 51 13.48 -11.78 -12.01
N PHE A 52 12.92 -11.43 -10.85
CA PHE A 52 13.68 -10.72 -9.81
C PHE A 52 14.65 -11.59 -9.03
N ILE A 53 14.54 -12.93 -9.09
CA ILE A 53 15.59 -13.82 -8.54
C ILE A 53 16.95 -13.51 -9.16
N ASN A 54 16.96 -13.24 -10.46
CA ASN A 54 18.18 -12.93 -11.20
C ASN A 54 18.48 -11.43 -11.26
N ASN A 55 17.47 -10.59 -11.02
CA ASN A 55 17.55 -9.12 -11.10
C ASN A 55 17.12 -8.42 -9.79
N PRO A 56 17.72 -8.75 -8.63
CA PRO A 56 17.19 -8.33 -7.32
C PRO A 56 17.27 -6.81 -7.06
N GLU A 57 18.14 -6.09 -7.78
CA GLU A 57 18.31 -4.65 -7.64
C GLU A 57 17.51 -3.83 -8.65
N GLU A 58 16.87 -4.47 -9.64
CA GLU A 58 15.98 -3.76 -10.56
C GLU A 58 14.73 -3.24 -9.85
N GLU A 59 14.18 -2.15 -10.38
CA GLU A 59 12.98 -1.51 -9.84
C GLU A 59 11.76 -1.87 -10.72
N LEU A 60 10.70 -2.30 -10.05
CA LEU A 60 9.36 -2.45 -10.61
C LEU A 60 8.51 -1.25 -10.22
N GLU A 61 7.79 -0.69 -11.18
CA GLU A 61 6.69 0.24 -10.90
C GLU A 61 5.37 -0.54 -10.93
N GLU A 62 4.64 -0.55 -9.81
CA GLU A 62 3.34 -1.19 -9.73
C GLU A 62 2.26 -0.22 -9.25
N GLY A 63 1.06 -0.38 -9.82
CA GLY A 63 -0.09 0.49 -9.57
C GLY A 63 -1.26 -0.30 -8.97
N LYS A 64 -1.87 0.26 -7.93
CA LYS A 64 -3.14 -0.23 -7.37
C LYS A 64 -4.21 0.83 -7.57
N THR A 65 -5.26 0.48 -8.32
CA THR A 65 -6.42 1.36 -8.51
C THR A 65 -7.53 1.03 -7.51
N VAL A 66 -8.02 2.07 -6.83
CA VAL A 66 -9.24 2.01 -6.02
C VAL A 66 -10.30 2.91 -6.64
N PHE A 67 -11.55 2.51 -6.48
CA PHE A 67 -12.69 3.23 -7.04
C PHE A 67 -13.47 3.89 -5.92
N LEU A 68 -13.41 5.22 -5.85
CA LEU A 68 -14.12 5.99 -4.83
C LEU A 68 -15.55 6.27 -5.27
N GLU A 69 -16.53 5.76 -4.52
CA GLU A 69 -17.95 6.02 -4.76
C GLU A 69 -18.32 7.47 -4.44
N ASN A 70 -17.78 8.01 -3.34
CA ASN A 70 -18.00 9.38 -2.88
C ASN A 70 -16.70 10.18 -2.93
N VAL A 71 -16.73 11.37 -3.54
CA VAL A 71 -15.57 12.26 -3.62
C VAL A 71 -15.34 12.88 -2.24
N SER A 72 -14.48 12.25 -1.42
CA SER A 72 -14.11 12.76 -0.10
C SER A 72 -12.62 13.09 0.05
N LEU A 73 -11.81 12.85 -0.98
CA LEU A 73 -10.36 13.12 -0.95
C LEU A 73 -10.07 14.62 -1.07
N GLY A 74 -10.11 15.33 0.07
CA GLY A 74 -9.81 16.75 0.15
C GLY A 74 -8.33 17.05 0.32
N SER A 75 -7.97 18.34 0.32
CA SER A 75 -6.60 18.81 0.56
C SER A 75 -6.01 18.31 1.88
N ILE A 76 -6.81 18.30 2.96
CA ILE A 76 -6.37 17.81 4.27
C ILE A 76 -5.98 16.32 4.21
N ASP A 77 -6.67 15.54 3.39
CA ASP A 77 -6.43 14.11 3.29
C ASP A 77 -5.13 13.83 2.51
N LEU A 78 -4.91 14.57 1.43
CA LEU A 78 -3.63 14.58 0.70
C LEU A 78 -2.47 15.04 1.58
N ASP A 79 -2.68 16.06 2.42
CA ASP A 79 -1.67 16.54 3.37
C ASP A 79 -1.30 15.47 4.40
N LEU A 80 -2.30 14.74 4.93
CA LEU A 80 -2.07 13.63 5.85
C LEU A 80 -1.27 12.51 5.19
N ILE A 81 -1.65 12.10 3.97
CA ILE A 81 -0.94 11.07 3.19
C ILE A 81 0.52 11.49 2.96
N LYS A 82 0.74 12.74 2.52
CA LYS A 82 2.08 13.28 2.29
C LYS A 82 2.92 13.31 3.57
N LEU A 83 2.33 13.71 4.69
CA LEU A 83 3.03 13.74 5.99
C LEU A 83 3.40 12.34 6.48
N ILE A 84 2.50 11.37 6.35
CA ILE A 84 2.78 9.97 6.71
C ILE A 84 3.96 9.46 5.88
N LYS A 85 3.93 9.67 4.56
CA LYS A 85 4.98 9.22 3.65
C LYS A 85 6.35 9.83 3.99
N ASN A 86 6.38 11.11 4.34
CA ASN A 86 7.63 11.85 4.52
C ASN A 86 8.21 11.78 5.94
N ASN A 87 7.39 11.50 6.96
CA ASN A 87 7.83 11.56 8.36
C ASN A 87 7.77 10.21 9.09
N ASP A 88 7.17 9.16 8.48
CA ASP A 88 7.06 7.82 9.07
C ASP A 88 6.63 7.82 10.56
N PRO A 89 5.47 8.47 10.87
CA PRO A 89 5.03 8.66 12.24
C PRO A 89 4.75 7.31 12.91
N LYS A 90 5.12 7.18 14.19
CA LYS A 90 4.98 5.95 14.98
C LYS A 90 3.63 5.82 15.67
N SER A 91 2.73 6.78 15.48
CA SER A 91 1.33 6.69 15.95
C SER A 91 0.45 7.78 15.31
N ILE A 92 -0.88 7.59 15.41
CA ILE A 92 -1.86 8.64 15.11
C ILE A 92 -1.61 9.89 15.97
N SER A 93 -1.25 9.71 17.24
CA SER A 93 -0.96 10.80 18.18
C SER A 93 0.23 11.65 17.73
N GLU A 94 1.27 11.03 17.18
CA GLU A 94 2.42 11.74 16.63
C GLU A 94 2.05 12.52 15.37
N LEU A 95 1.28 11.91 14.46
CA LEU A 95 0.79 12.62 13.28
C LEU A 95 -0.12 13.82 13.64
N ALA A 96 -0.95 13.69 14.69
CA ALA A 96 -1.76 14.80 15.19
C ALA A 96 -0.91 15.97 15.69
N LYS A 97 0.22 15.67 16.36
CA LYS A 97 1.20 16.70 16.77
C LYS A 97 1.86 17.37 15.57
N LEU A 98 2.30 16.57 14.57
CA LEU A 98 2.93 17.10 13.35
C LEU A 98 1.99 18.03 12.55
N THR A 99 0.68 17.76 12.60
CA THR A 99 -0.33 18.56 11.90
C THR A 99 -0.91 19.70 12.72
N ASN A 100 -0.55 19.81 14.00
CA ASN A 100 -1.20 20.70 14.98
C ASN A 100 -2.74 20.58 14.95
N LYS A 101 -3.26 19.35 14.85
CA LYS A 101 -4.69 19.05 14.79
C LYS A 101 -5.11 18.16 15.96
N ASP A 102 -6.41 18.20 16.28
CA ASP A 102 -7.01 17.30 17.25
C ASP A 102 -6.86 15.82 16.82
N ILE A 103 -6.48 14.97 17.78
CA ILE A 103 -6.22 13.55 17.54
C ILE A 103 -7.46 12.80 17.06
N SER A 104 -8.65 13.14 17.57
CA SER A 104 -9.91 12.47 17.21
C SER A 104 -10.27 12.77 15.76
N ASN A 105 -10.05 14.01 15.32
CA ASN A 105 -10.25 14.42 13.93
C ASN A 105 -9.28 13.74 12.98
N VAL A 106 -7.99 13.66 13.34
CA VAL A 106 -6.98 12.94 12.55
C VAL A 106 -7.33 11.46 12.46
N GLN A 107 -7.65 10.82 13.59
CA GLN A 107 -8.06 9.42 13.62
C GLN A 107 -9.27 9.14 12.73
N LYS A 108 -10.31 9.99 12.78
CA LYS A 108 -11.50 9.85 11.93
C LYS A 108 -11.13 9.89 10.44
N LYS A 109 -10.28 10.83 10.03
CA LYS A 109 -9.81 10.94 8.64
C LYS A 109 -8.98 9.73 8.21
N LEU A 110 -8.02 9.30 9.03
CA LEU A 110 -7.20 8.13 8.69
C LEU A 110 -8.02 6.84 8.58
N ASN A 111 -9.03 6.66 9.45
CA ASN A 111 -9.92 5.51 9.35
C ASN A 111 -10.77 5.54 8.07
N ASN A 112 -11.15 6.72 7.57
CA ASN A 112 -11.84 6.82 6.29
C ASN A 112 -10.90 6.48 5.12
N LEU A 113 -9.68 7.02 5.14
CA LEU A 113 -8.66 6.69 4.14
C LEU A 113 -8.30 5.19 4.11
N GLU A 114 -8.25 4.54 5.28
CA GLU A 114 -8.06 3.08 5.36
C GLU A 114 -9.23 2.33 4.71
N LYS A 115 -10.48 2.72 5.03
CA LYS A 115 -11.68 2.09 4.45
C LYS A 115 -11.74 2.26 2.93
N GLU A 116 -11.29 3.41 2.44
CA GLU A 116 -11.16 3.72 1.02
C GLU A 116 -9.98 3.00 0.35
N GLY A 117 -9.14 2.30 1.14
CA GLY A 117 -7.98 1.55 0.65
C GLY A 117 -6.76 2.41 0.30
N LEU A 118 -6.77 3.69 0.71
CA LEU A 118 -5.73 4.69 0.42
C LEU A 118 -4.58 4.69 1.42
N LEU A 119 -4.70 3.98 2.54
CA LEU A 119 -3.61 3.70 3.48
C LEU A 119 -3.91 2.41 4.24
N SER A 120 -2.95 1.92 5.02
CA SER A 120 -3.16 0.81 5.96
C SER A 120 -2.64 1.16 7.36
N PHE A 121 -3.05 0.39 8.37
CA PHE A 121 -2.48 0.49 9.71
C PHE A 121 -1.64 -0.73 10.06
N LYS A 122 -0.51 -0.48 10.70
CA LYS A 122 0.30 -1.49 11.38
C LYS A 122 0.12 -1.37 12.90
N GLN A 123 0.11 -2.50 13.59
CA GLN A 123 0.14 -2.53 15.06
C GLN A 123 1.50 -2.01 15.56
N GLY A 124 1.46 -1.00 16.41
CA GLY A 124 2.61 -0.42 17.10
C GLY A 124 2.70 -0.85 18.57
N LEU A 125 3.64 -0.23 19.28
CA LEU A 125 3.81 -0.45 20.73
C LEU A 125 2.55 -0.06 21.50
N LYS A 126 2.23 -0.79 22.57
CA LYS A 126 1.07 -0.54 23.45
C LYS A 126 -0.26 -0.40 22.68
N ASN A 127 -0.45 -1.22 21.64
CA ASN A 127 -1.64 -1.21 20.79
C ASN A 127 -1.88 0.12 20.03
N SER A 128 -0.84 0.92 19.83
CA SER A 128 -0.93 2.08 18.95
C SER A 128 -1.17 1.65 17.50
N LYS A 129 -1.90 2.48 16.75
CA LYS A 129 -2.05 2.32 15.30
C LYS A 129 -1.01 3.20 14.60
N ILE A 130 -0.19 2.59 13.75
CA ILE A 130 0.81 3.25 12.93
C ILE A 130 0.26 3.35 11.51
N PRO A 131 -0.04 4.56 10.99
CA PRO A 131 -0.49 4.71 9.61
C PRO A 131 0.66 4.47 8.63
N ILE A 132 0.39 3.72 7.56
CA ILE A 132 1.38 3.34 6.55
C ILE A 132 0.86 3.71 5.16
N VAL A 133 1.69 4.45 4.42
CA VAL A 133 1.49 4.77 2.99
C VAL A 133 2.63 4.11 2.21
N ASN A 134 2.30 3.10 1.41
CA ASN A 134 3.26 2.26 0.69
C ASN A 134 3.39 2.62 -0.80
N TYR A 135 2.94 3.82 -1.20
CA TYR A 135 3.05 4.33 -2.57
C TYR A 135 3.80 5.66 -2.63
N ASP A 136 4.24 6.02 -3.82
CA ASP A 136 5.07 7.19 -4.10
C ASP A 136 4.29 8.25 -4.88
N LYS A 137 3.29 7.84 -5.66
CA LYS A 137 2.48 8.72 -6.50
C LYS A 137 1.00 8.33 -6.43
N ILE A 138 0.14 9.35 -6.53
CA ILE A 138 -1.29 9.19 -6.73
C ILE A 138 -1.64 9.80 -8.09
N GLU A 139 -2.38 9.06 -8.90
CA GLU A 139 -3.01 9.56 -10.13
C GLU A 139 -4.53 9.52 -9.96
N ILE A 140 -5.19 10.61 -10.34
CA ILE A 140 -6.64 10.75 -10.27
C ILE A 140 -7.13 10.91 -11.70
N ALA A 141 -7.92 9.94 -12.18
CA ALA A 141 -8.58 10.04 -13.47
C ALA A 141 -9.89 10.79 -13.30
N ILE A 142 -10.06 11.90 -14.03
CA ILE A 142 -11.26 12.75 -14.02
C ILE A 142 -12.04 12.54 -15.30
#